data_AF-A0A1Y4W2X0-F1
#
_entry.id   AF-A0A1Y4W2X0-F1
#
_cell.length_a   1.000
_cell.length_b   1.000
_cell.length_c   1.000
_cell.angle_alpha   90.00
_cell.angle_beta   90.00
_cell.angle_gamma   90.00
#
_symmetry.space_group_name_H-M   'P 1'
#
loop_
_entity.id
_entity.type
_entity.pdbx_description
1 polymer ?
#
loop_
_entity_poly.entity_id
_entity_poly.type
_entity_poly.pdbx_seq_one_letter_code
_entity_poly.pdbx_strand_id
1 'polypeptide(L)' 'MEKRPKILAVGSYVMGLVATTGRAPKERETVMGKEFNMAPGGKKHDQTVQCAPLGTSVTMVE' A
#
# COMPACT_ATOMS: atom_id res chain seq x y z
N MET A 1 27.50 -15.17 -13.52
CA MET A 1 26.55 -14.20 -12.94
C MET A 1 25.15 -14.78 -13.09
N GLU A 2 24.47 -15.05 -11.98
CA GLU A 2 23.07 -15.50 -12.03
C GLU A 2 22.18 -14.37 -12.55
N LYS A 3 21.23 -14.70 -13.44
CA LYS A 3 20.29 -13.72 -13.99
C LYS A 3 19.34 -13.26 -12.88
N ARG A 4 19.27 -11.95 -12.64
CA ARG A 4 18.25 -11.38 -11.75
C ARG A 4 16.86 -11.64 -12.34
N PRO A 5 15.90 -12.18 -11.56
CA PRO A 5 14.53 -12.31 -12.00
C PRO A 5 13.96 -10.94 -12.39
N LYS A 6 13.12 -10.91 -13.43
CA LYS A 6 12.38 -9.72 -13.86
C LYS A 6 10.90 -9.96 -13.59
N ILE A 7 10.26 -9.04 -12.87
CA ILE A 7 8.83 -9.10 -12.54
C ILE A 7 8.15 -7.87 -13.12
N LEU A 8 7.11 -8.09 -13.92
CA LEU A 8 6.15 -7.07 -14.29
C LEU A 8 4.94 -7.20 -13.36
N ALA A 9 4.71 -6.21 -12.53
CA ALA A 9 3.52 -6.13 -11.68
C ALA A 9 2.46 -5.27 -12.36
N VAL A 10 1.30 -5.87 -12.62
CA VAL A 10 0.14 -5.18 -13.17
C VAL A 10 -0.92 -5.05 -12.08
N GLY A 11 -1.38 -3.83 -11.86
CA GLY A 11 -2.55 -3.56 -11.02
C GLY A 11 -2.45 -2.28 -10.22
N SER A 12 -3.46 -2.10 -9.37
CA SER A 12 -3.78 -0.85 -8.70
C SER A 12 -2.65 -0.26 -7.85
N TYR A 13 -2.50 1.05 -7.98
CA TYR A 13 -1.79 1.96 -7.10
C TYR A 13 -2.80 2.95 -6.51
N VAL A 14 -3.01 2.89 -5.20
CA VAL A 14 -4.03 3.71 -4.53
C VAL A 14 -3.42 4.45 -3.36
N MET A 15 -4.02 5.60 -3.00
CA MET A 15 -3.68 6.27 -1.75
C MET A 15 -4.50 5.67 -0.61
N GLY A 16 -3.83 5.08 0.37
CA GLY A 16 -4.45 4.66 1.61
C GLY A 16 -4.72 5.87 2.51
N LEU A 17 -5.95 6.02 2.98
CA LEU A 17 -6.36 7.04 3.94
C LEU A 17 -6.63 6.38 5.28
N VAL A 18 -5.83 6.69 6.30
CA VAL A 18 -5.93 6.06 7.62
C VAL A 18 -6.23 7.13 8.66
N ALA A 19 -7.42 7.06 9.24
CA ALA A 19 -7.82 7.87 10.39
C ALA A 19 -7.83 7.00 11.65
N THR A 20 -7.18 7.46 12.72
CA THR A 20 -7.20 6.77 14.02
C THR A 20 -8.11 7.50 15.00
N THR A 21 -8.81 6.74 15.83
CA THR A 21 -9.77 7.27 16.82
C THR A 21 -9.66 6.46 18.11
N GLY A 22 -10.37 6.86 19.18
CA GLY A 22 -10.42 6.05 20.41
C GLY A 22 -11.15 4.71 20.25
N ARG A 23 -12.07 4.61 19.30
CA ARG A 23 -12.83 3.41 18.95
C ARG A 23 -13.50 3.57 17.59
N ALA A 24 -13.88 2.47 16.95
CA ALA A 24 -14.70 2.52 15.75
C ALA A 24 -16.02 3.30 16.01
N PRO A 25 -16.43 4.19 15.09
CA PRO A 25 -17.73 4.86 15.18
C PRO A 25 -18.86 3.84 14.99
N LYS A 26 -20.01 4.10 15.61
CA LYS A 26 -21.25 3.39 15.32
C LYS A 26 -21.91 3.98 14.07
N GLU A 27 -22.92 3.28 13.55
CA GLU A 27 -23.72 3.80 12.44
C GLU A 27 -24.30 5.19 12.79
N ARG A 28 -24.15 6.16 11.87
CA ARG A 28 -24.61 7.56 12.03
C ARG A 28 -23.94 8.35 13.16
N GLU A 29 -22.82 7.88 13.69
CA GLU A 29 -22.09 8.58 14.74
C GLU A 29 -20.87 9.35 14.21
N THR A 30 -20.64 10.55 14.73
CA THR A 30 -19.40 11.30 14.55
C THR A 30 -18.52 11.16 15.79
N VAL A 31 -17.25 10.78 15.61
CA VAL A 31 -16.27 10.64 16.69
C VAL A 31 -15.06 11.56 16.45
N MET A 32 -14.41 11.98 17.53
CA MET A 32 -13.17 12.75 17.43
C MET A 32 -12.00 11.87 16.96
N GLY A 33 -11.35 12.33 15.89
CA GLY A 33 -10.09 11.75 15.41
C GLY A 33 -8.93 12.04 16.35
N LYS A 34 -7.92 11.18 16.31
CA LYS A 34 -6.62 11.37 16.97
C LYS A 34 -5.58 11.78 15.94
N GLU A 35 -5.46 11.00 14.86
CA GLU A 35 -4.49 11.24 13.80
C GLU A 35 -5.07 10.89 12.44
N PHE A 36 -4.50 11.49 11.40
CA PHE A 36 -4.81 11.19 10.01
C PHE A 36 -3.52 11.08 9.22
N ASN A 37 -3.38 9.98 8.48
CA ASN A 37 -2.20 9.69 7.67
C ASN A 37 -2.61 9.27 6.26
N MET A 38 -1.79 9.65 5.30
CA MET A 38 -1.91 9.24 3.90
C MET A 38 -0.63 8.52 3.50
N ALA A 39 -0.76 7.35 2.89
CA ALA A 39 0.38 6.60 2.39
C ALA A 39 0.02 5.94 1.05
N PRO A 40 0.96 5.91 0.08
CA PRO A 40 0.82 5.05 -1.08
C PRO A 40 0.57 3.61 -0.67
N GLY A 41 -0.29 2.93 -1.41
CA GLY A 41 -0.65 1.56 -1.14
C GLY A 41 -1.32 0.89 -2.33
N GLY A 42 -1.94 -0.24 -2.04
CA GLY A 42 -2.60 -1.08 -3.03
C GLY A 42 -1.94 -2.45 -3.04
N LYS A 43 -2.75 -3.50 -3.06
CA LYS A 43 -2.26 -4.89 -2.86
C LYS A 43 -1.09 -5.23 -3.78
N LYS A 44 -1.15 -4.79 -5.05
CA LYS A 44 -0.10 -5.04 -6.05
C LYS A 44 1.10 -4.12 -5.88
N HIS A 45 0.87 -2.85 -5.57
CA HIS A 45 1.94 -1.93 -5.17
C HIS A 45 2.77 -2.50 -4.01
N ASP A 46 2.11 -2.91 -2.92
CA ASP A 46 2.78 -3.33 -1.69
C ASP A 46 3.60 -4.61 -1.92
N GLN A 47 3.08 -5.54 -2.73
CA GLN A 47 3.82 -6.73 -3.16
C GLN A 47 5.06 -6.36 -3.99
N THR A 48 4.92 -5.41 -4.91
CA THR A 48 5.99 -4.95 -5.81
C THR A 48 7.11 -4.27 -5.04
N VAL A 49 6.75 -3.38 -4.11
CA VAL A 49 7.70 -2.69 -3.23
C VAL A 49 8.48 -3.71 -2.39
N GLN A 50 7.84 -4.77 -1.91
CA GLN A 50 8.52 -5.83 -1.15
C GLN A 50 9.51 -6.65 -1.98
N CYS A 51 9.30 -6.77 -3.29
CA CYS A 51 10.20 -7.52 -4.19
C CYS A 51 11.50 -6.78 -4.52
N ALA A 52 11.52 -5.44 -4.49
CA ALA A 52 12.70 -4.66 -4.87
C ALA A 52 13.92 -4.88 -3.96
N PRO A 53 13.80 -4.92 -2.62
CA PRO A 53 14.91 -5.24 -1.71
C PRO A 53 15.47 -6.66 -1.86
N LEU A 54 14.70 -7.59 -2.44
CA LEU A 54 15.11 -9.00 -2.64
C LEU A 54 16.02 -9.19 -3.87
N GLY A 55 16.51 -8.11 -4.48
CA GLY A 55 17.41 -8.16 -5.64
C GLY A 55 16.71 -8.44 -6.98
N THR A 56 15.38 -8.37 -7.00
CA THR A 56 14.57 -8.55 -8.22
C THR A 56 14.43 -7.23 -8.98
N SER A 57 14.47 -7.30 -10.31
CA SER A 57 14.14 -6.13 -11.15
C SER A 57 12.62 -6.10 -11.35
N VAL A 58 11.96 -5.11 -10.75
CA VAL A 58 10.50 -5.00 -10.81
C VAL A 58 10.09 -3.75 -11.57
N THR A 59 9.12 -3.89 -12.47
CA THR A 59 8.43 -2.78 -13.14
C THR A 59 6.95 -2.86 -12.78
N MET A 60 6.37 -1.73 -12.38
CA MET A 60 4.95 -1.64 -12.05
C MET A 60 4.21 -0.85 -13.12
N VAL A 61 3.03 -1.34 -13.50
CA VAL A 61 2.11 -0.70 -14.43
C VAL A 61 0.71 -0.78 -13.82
N GLU A 62 -0.01 0.35 -13.82
CA GLU A 62 -1.44 0.39 -13.49
C GLU A 62 -2.32 0.02 -14.68
#